data_AF-A0A2J8I6Q4-F1
#
_entry.id   AF-A0A2J8I6Q4-F1
#
_cell.length_a   1.000
_cell.length_b   1.000
_cell.length_c   1.000
_cell.angle_alpha   90.00
_cell.angle_beta   90.00
_cell.angle_gamma   90.00
#
_symmetry.space_group_name_H-M   'P 1'
#
loop_
_entity.id
_entity.type
_entity.pdbx_description
1 polymer ?
#
loop_
_entity_poly.entity_id
_entity_poly.type
_entity_poly.pdbx_seq_one_letter_code
_entity_poly.pdbx_strand_id
1 'polypeptide(L)'
;MTEDIDYCPSTSIENLPATSPAHLPCPDMAGMENPDPKKRQRSLFLLGKLREKHGIHKRKSAAPNSACFEYVCTEEGCIEPWGAVNNAVGY
;
A
#
# COMPACT_ATOMS: atom_id res chain seq x y z
N MET A 1 -11.58 -1.58 -19.45
CA MET A 1 -10.62 -0.52 -19.77
C MET A 1 -10.34 0.24 -18.48
N THR A 2 -9.29 -0.16 -17.77
CA THR A 2 -8.64 0.59 -16.69
C THR A 2 -7.22 0.07 -16.66
N GLU A 3 -6.43 0.52 -17.62
CA GLU A 3 -5.01 0.23 -17.76
C GLU A 3 -4.26 1.55 -17.53
N ASP A 4 -4.25 2.02 -16.28
CA ASP A 4 -3.64 3.31 -15.92
C ASP A 4 -2.76 3.20 -14.67
N ILE A 5 -2.12 2.05 -14.44
CA ILE A 5 -1.09 1.92 -13.40
C ILE A 5 0.05 1.07 -13.96
N ASP A 6 1.10 1.74 -14.43
CA ASP A 6 2.38 1.11 -14.75
C ASP A 6 3.07 0.71 -13.44
N TYR A 7 2.84 -0.52 -13.00
CA TYR A 7 3.50 -1.06 -11.82
C TYR A 7 4.99 -1.30 -12.13
N CYS A 8 5.86 -0.50 -11.51
CA CYS A 8 7.30 -0.77 -11.47
C CYS A 8 7.68 -1.28 -10.07
N PRO A 9 8.15 -2.53 -9.92
CA PRO A 9 8.66 -3.02 -8.64
C PRO A 9 9.96 -2.27 -8.27
N SER A 10 10.10 -1.90 -7.01
CA SER A 10 11.33 -1.31 -6.49
C SER A 10 12.45 -2.36 -6.47
N THR A 11 13.51 -2.15 -7.26
CA THR A 11 14.72 -2.96 -7.22
C THR A 11 15.81 -2.26 -6.42
N SER A 12 16.68 -3.03 -5.78
CA SER A 12 17.88 -2.47 -5.15
C SER A 12 18.81 -1.88 -6.21
N ILE A 13 19.58 -0.85 -5.82
CA ILE A 13 20.60 -0.20 -6.67
C ILE A 13 21.68 -1.22 -7.08
N GLU A 14 21.95 -2.19 -6.21
CA GLU A 14 22.93 -3.25 -6.44
C GLU A 14 22.23 -4.61 -6.62
N ASN A 15 22.72 -5.40 -7.59
CA ASN A 15 22.23 -6.76 -7.83
C ASN A 15 23.07 -7.75 -7.02
N LEU A 16 22.73 -7.88 -5.74
CA LEU A 16 23.43 -8.75 -4.79
C LEU A 16 22.90 -10.19 -4.93
N PRO A 17 23.79 -11.20 -5.02
CA PRO A 17 23.36 -12.59 -5.10
C PRO A 17 22.65 -13.01 -3.82
N ALA A 18 21.44 -13.59 -3.95
CA ALA A 18 20.70 -14.17 -2.83
C ALA A 18 21.47 -15.37 -2.27
N THR A 19 22.36 -15.12 -1.31
CA THR A 19 23.30 -16.11 -0.77
C THR A 19 22.71 -16.92 0.38
N SER A 20 21.56 -16.51 0.91
CA SER A 20 20.88 -17.13 2.04
C SER A 20 19.38 -17.26 1.75
N PRO A 21 18.70 -18.25 2.36
CA PRO A 21 17.24 -18.41 2.23
C PRO A 21 16.44 -17.19 2.67
N ALA A 22 17.01 -16.32 3.52
CA ALA A 22 16.38 -15.09 3.96
C ALA A 22 16.35 -13.99 2.87
N HIS A 23 17.16 -14.12 1.81
CA HIS A 23 17.16 -13.22 0.65
C HIS A 23 16.26 -13.73 -0.48
N LEU A 24 15.68 -14.93 -0.34
CA LEU A 24 14.69 -15.43 -1.28
C LEU A 24 13.32 -14.83 -0.96
N PRO A 25 12.44 -14.66 -1.96
CA PRO A 25 11.07 -14.30 -1.70
C PRO A 25 10.47 -15.30 -0.71
N CYS A 26 9.62 -14.82 0.19
CA CYS A 26 8.94 -15.68 1.16
C CYS A 26 8.35 -16.90 0.44
N PRO A 27 8.47 -18.13 0.96
CA PRO A 27 8.00 -19.34 0.29
C PRO A 27 6.50 -19.27 -0.07
N ASP A 28 5.70 -18.50 0.67
CA ASP A 28 4.30 -18.19 0.35
C ASP A 28 4.09 -17.42 -0.96
N MET A 29 5.10 -16.67 -1.43
CA MET A 29 5.06 -15.94 -2.69
C MET A 29 5.41 -16.82 -3.91
N ALA A 30 5.97 -18.02 -3.70
CA ALA A 30 6.22 -18.98 -4.79
C ALA A 30 4.91 -19.47 -5.43
N GLY A 31 3.81 -19.50 -4.67
CA GLY A 31 2.47 -19.83 -5.18
C GLY A 31 1.84 -18.74 -6.05
N MET A 32 2.48 -17.58 -6.21
CA MET A 32 1.99 -16.45 -7.00
C MET A 32 2.60 -16.40 -8.40
N GLU A 33 3.54 -17.29 -8.75
CA GLU A 33 4.21 -17.27 -10.06
C GLU A 33 3.27 -17.68 -11.21
N ASN A 34 2.31 -18.58 -10.95
CA ASN A 34 1.28 -18.95 -11.93
C ASN A 34 -0.09 -19.18 -11.24
N PRO A 35 -0.80 -18.10 -10.87
CA PRO A 35 -2.04 -18.21 -10.12
C PRO A 35 -3.18 -18.72 -11.03
N ASP A 36 -3.78 -19.86 -10.68
CA ASP A 36 -4.95 -20.40 -11.38
C ASP A 36 -6.13 -19.40 -11.28
N PRO A 37 -6.62 -18.87 -12.42
CA PRO A 37 -7.66 -17.84 -12.43
C PRO A 37 -8.97 -18.33 -11.82
N LYS A 38 -9.29 -19.63 -11.91
CA LYS A 38 -10.51 -20.20 -11.32
C LYS A 38 -10.41 -20.24 -9.79
N LYS A 39 -9.25 -20.64 -9.27
CA LYS A 39 -9.00 -20.62 -7.81
C LYS A 39 -9.04 -19.21 -7.26
N ARG A 40 -8.49 -18.24 -8.00
CA ARG A 40 -8.55 -16.81 -7.66
C ARG A 40 -9.98 -16.29 -7.61
N GLN A 41 -10.82 -16.59 -8.60
CA GLN A 41 -12.24 -16.18 -8.58
C GLN A 41 -12.99 -16.78 -7.39
N ARG A 42 -12.75 -18.07 -7.10
CA ARG A 42 -13.37 -18.76 -5.97
C ARG A 42 -12.94 -18.16 -4.62
N SER A 43 -11.66 -17.83 -4.45
CA SER A 43 -11.17 -17.23 -3.20
C SER A 43 -11.76 -15.83 -2.99
N LEU A 44 -11.85 -15.01 -4.04
CA LEU A 44 -12.52 -13.70 -3.98
C LEU A 44 -13.99 -13.80 -3.57
N PHE A 45 -14.72 -14.78 -4.12
CA PHE A 45 -16.10 -15.05 -3.74
C PHE A 45 -16.25 -15.43 -2.26
N LEU A 46 -15.38 -16.31 -1.76
CA LEU A 46 -15.40 -16.72 -0.35
C LEU A 46 -15.07 -15.55 0.60
N LEU A 47 -14.11 -14.70 0.21
CA LEU A 47 -13.78 -13.49 0.96
C LEU A 47 -14.96 -12.51 1.01
N GLY A 48 -15.75 -12.41 -0.06
CA GLY A 48 -17.01 -11.64 -0.07
C GLY A 48 -17.98 -12.14 1.00
N LYS A 49 -18.27 -13.44 1.01
CA LYS A 49 -19.16 -14.06 2.02
C LYS A 49 -18.67 -13.87 3.45
N LEU A 50 -17.36 -13.99 3.68
CA LEU A 50 -16.77 -13.78 5.00
C LEU A 50 -16.95 -12.33 5.44
N ARG A 51 -16.70 -11.37 4.56
CA ARG A 51 -16.88 -9.94 4.84
C ARG A 51 -18.33 -9.63 5.19
N GLU A 52 -19.28 -10.15 4.41
CA GLU A 52 -20.72 -10.00 4.69
C GLU A 52 -21.09 -10.58 6.05
N LYS A 53 -20.67 -11.82 6.36
CA LYS A 53 -20.94 -12.48 7.64
C LYS A 53 -20.42 -11.67 8.84
N HIS A 54 -19.27 -11.02 8.69
CA HIS A 54 -18.62 -10.27 9.77
C HIS A 54 -18.88 -8.76 9.72
N GLY A 55 -19.73 -8.27 8.81
CA GLY A 55 -20.01 -6.84 8.65
C GLY A 55 -18.79 -6.01 8.25
N ILE A 56 -17.76 -6.62 7.65
CA ILE A 56 -16.53 -5.96 7.23
C ILE A 56 -16.76 -5.32 5.86
N HIS A 57 -17.25 -4.09 5.88
CA HIS A 57 -17.45 -3.30 4.67
C HIS A 57 -16.14 -2.62 4.28
N LYS A 58 -15.82 -2.62 2.98
CA LYS A 58 -14.78 -1.73 2.47
C LYS A 58 -15.20 -0.32 2.82
N ARG A 59 -14.37 0.40 3.58
CA ARG A 59 -14.55 1.84 3.77
C ARG A 59 -14.58 2.44 2.37
N LYS A 60 -15.62 3.21 2.05
CA LYS A 60 -15.56 4.09 0.86
C LYS A 60 -14.29 4.90 1.06
N SER A 61 -13.34 4.82 0.12
CA SER A 61 -12.25 5.79 0.11
C SER A 61 -12.93 7.14 0.20
N ALA A 62 -12.53 7.94 1.19
CA ALA A 62 -12.99 9.31 1.24
C ALA A 62 -12.69 9.94 -0.13
N ALA A 63 -13.53 10.90 -0.54
CA ALA A 63 -13.47 11.51 -1.87
C ALA A 63 -12.01 11.79 -2.30
N PRO A 64 -11.68 11.78 -3.60
CA PRO A 64 -10.30 11.99 -4.09
C PRO A 64 -9.62 13.28 -3.57
N ASN A 65 -10.39 14.16 -2.94
CA ASN A 65 -9.95 15.44 -2.36
C ASN A 65 -9.84 15.40 -0.82
N SER A 66 -9.94 14.23 -0.19
CA SER A 66 -9.73 14.07 1.25
C SER A 66 -8.23 13.99 1.54
N ALA A 67 -7.61 15.17 1.48
CA ALA A 67 -6.24 15.44 1.87
C ALA A 67 -5.21 14.59 1.13
N CYS A 68 -5.03 14.88 -0.16
CA CYS A 68 -3.65 14.96 -0.63
C CYS A 68 -3.02 16.08 0.21
N PHE A 69 -2.16 15.72 1.15
CA PHE A 69 -1.46 16.67 2.01
C PHE A 69 -0.49 17.47 1.13
N GLU A 70 -0.96 18.57 0.55
CA GLU A 70 -0.08 19.57 -0.04
C GLU A 70 0.77 20.15 1.09
N TYR A 71 2.04 19.79 1.11
CA TYR A 71 2.96 20.21 2.16
C TYR A 71 3.30 21.69 1.94
N VAL A 72 2.54 22.57 2.61
CA VAL A 72 2.78 24.01 2.55
C VAL A 72 3.69 24.38 3.71
N CYS A 73 4.95 24.71 3.39
CA CYS A 73 5.86 25.33 4.34
C CYS A 73 5.80 26.86 4.18
N THR A 74 5.61 27.57 5.27
CA THR A 74 5.75 29.03 5.33
C THR A 74 7.09 29.39 5.99
N GLU A 75 7.43 30.68 6.06
CA GLU A 75 8.63 31.15 6.78
C GLU A 75 8.63 30.77 8.27
N GLU A 76 7.46 30.45 8.82
CA GLU A 76 7.25 30.06 10.23
C GLU A 76 7.39 28.53 10.45
N GLY A 77 7.60 27.75 9.39
CA GLY A 77 7.78 26.30 9.43
C GLY A 77 6.75 25.53 8.62
N CYS A 78 6.84 24.20 8.69
CA CYS A 78 5.94 23.31 7.96
C CYS A 78 4.82 22.80 8.86
N ILE A 79 3.61 22.76 8.31
CA ILE A 79 2.40 22.31 9.01
C ILE A 79 2.35 20.78 8.98
N GLU A 80 2.33 20.15 10.15
CA GLU A 80 2.16 18.71 10.26
C GLU A 80 0.70 18.26 10.03
N PRO A 81 0.47 16.98 9.67
CA PRO A 81 -0.87 16.42 9.41
C PRO A 81 -1.89 16.56 10.55
N TRP A 82 -1.42 16.85 11.77
CA TRP A 82 -2.23 17.05 12.98
C TRP A 82 -2.36 18.53 13.40
N GLY A 83 -1.95 19.47 12.54
CA GLY A 83 -2.16 20.91 12.73
C GLY A 83 -1.14 21.60 13.65
N ALA A 84 -0.03 20.94 13.96
CA ALA A 84 1.08 21.55 14.69
C ALA A 84 2.13 22.11 13.71
N VAL A 85 2.73 23.26 14.05
CA VAL A 85 3.92 23.80 13.36
C VAL A 85 5.17 23.36 14.11
N ASN A 86 6.13 22.76 13.40
CA ASN A 86 7.31 22.13 14.01
C ASN A 86 8.36 23.10 14.59
N ASN A 87 8.13 24.41 14.53
CA ASN A 87 9.06 25.42 15.07
C ASN A 87 8.44 26.30 16.17
N ALA A 88 7.50 25.77 16.95
CA ALA A 88 7.10 26.41 18.21
C ALA A 88 8.18 26.22 19.29
N VAL A 89 9.22 27.05 19.22
CA VAL A 89 10.12 27.46 20.31
C VAL A 89 10.98 26.36 20.94
N GLY A 90 12.24 26.28 20.49
CA GLY A 90 13.36 25.81 21.31
C GLY A 90 14.13 27.02 21.84
N TYR A 91 14.00 27.31 23.13
CA TYR A 91 14.95 28.16 23.87
C TYR A 91 16.25 27.39 24.13
#